data_AF-A0A917PAZ4-F1
#
_entry.id   AF-A0A917PAZ4-F1
#
_cell.length_a   1.000
_cell.length_b   1.000
_cell.length_c   1.000
_cell.angle_alpha   90.00
_cell.angle_beta   90.00
_cell.angle_gamma   90.00
#
_symmetry.space_group_name_H-M   'P 1'
#
loop_
_entity.id
_entity.type
_entity.pdbx_description
1 polymer ?
#
loop_
_entity_poly.entity_id
_entity_poly.type
_entity_poly.pdbx_seq_one_letter_code
_entity_poly.pdbx_strand_id
1 'polypeptide(L)'
;MTALPAQSVPAPRRRPAPAPQRRLRPAPEPRTGLSRPRLAYAIIAVGAVAIIVVAQLLLSIAVAQGAYDIDRLQLQRAELAREEQKLAEELDRLESPQYLAMNAEALGMVPNTDPVYLRLSDGAVLGEPTAASAGAAASAPLVPNALIDGVPPVTAPQAGQTPSGGAGGEAPAGGAGTQVVAPPPVSEGLPTPATH
;
A
#
# COMPACT_ATOMS: atom_id res chain seq x y z
N MET A 1 38.62 82.33 131.68
CA MET A 1 37.41 81.52 131.53
C MET A 1 36.86 81.72 130.12
N THR A 2 36.54 80.62 129.43
CA THR A 2 35.57 80.54 128.30
C THR A 2 36.03 81.14 126.95
N ALA A 3 35.93 80.53 125.78
CA ALA A 3 35.76 79.15 125.29
C ALA A 3 36.12 79.20 123.78
N LEU A 4 36.53 78.05 123.21
CA LEU A 4 36.78 77.86 121.76
C LEU A 4 35.53 78.14 120.91
N PRO A 5 35.72 78.45 119.62
CA PRO A 5 35.28 77.45 118.64
C PRO A 5 36.27 77.20 117.49
N ALA A 6 36.36 75.93 117.11
CA ALA A 6 37.03 75.44 115.92
C ALA A 6 36.14 75.67 114.69
N GLN A 7 36.72 76.09 113.56
CA GLN A 7 36.03 76.15 112.28
C GLN A 7 36.84 75.46 111.19
N SER A 8 36.15 74.54 110.53
CA SER A 8 36.62 73.48 109.63
C SER A 8 37.04 73.99 108.23
N VAL A 9 38.10 73.39 107.71
CA VAL A 9 38.65 73.58 106.35
C VAL A 9 37.74 72.95 105.28
N PRO A 10 37.49 73.60 104.12
CA PRO A 10 36.67 73.03 103.07
C PRO A 10 37.44 72.02 102.20
N ALA A 11 36.78 70.90 101.86
CA ALA A 11 37.29 69.84 100.99
C ALA A 11 37.22 70.22 99.49
N PRO A 12 38.14 69.73 98.63
CA PRO A 12 38.19 70.08 97.22
C PRO A 12 37.10 69.37 96.39
N ARG A 13 36.43 70.12 95.52
CA ARG A 13 35.43 69.62 94.56
C ARG A 13 36.12 68.88 93.40
N ARG A 14 35.80 67.60 93.20
CA ARG A 14 36.21 66.82 92.02
C ARG A 14 35.42 67.28 90.78
N ARG A 15 36.12 67.60 89.69
CA ARG A 15 35.54 67.82 88.35
C ARG A 15 35.01 66.50 87.78
N PRO A 16 33.87 66.49 87.07
CA PRO A 16 33.42 65.31 86.34
C PRO A 16 34.34 65.07 85.12
N ALA A 17 34.71 63.81 84.89
CA ALA A 17 35.48 63.40 83.71
C ALA A 17 34.59 63.40 82.45
N PRO A 18 35.14 63.70 81.26
CA PRO A 18 34.39 63.68 80.00
C PRO A 18 34.01 62.24 79.61
N ALA A 19 32.73 62.03 79.25
CA ALA A 19 32.22 60.76 78.76
C ALA A 19 32.76 60.44 77.35
N PRO A 20 33.04 59.17 77.01
CA PRO A 20 33.57 58.80 75.70
C PRO A 20 32.50 58.93 74.60
N GLN A 21 32.84 59.66 73.53
CA GLN A 21 31.99 59.80 72.35
C GLN A 21 31.91 58.46 71.59
N ARG A 22 30.69 57.90 71.48
CA ARG A 22 30.40 56.75 70.61
C ARG A 22 30.50 57.17 69.15
N ARG A 23 31.51 56.66 68.45
CA ARG A 23 31.60 56.76 66.99
C ARG A 23 30.55 55.83 66.36
N LEU A 24 29.62 56.41 65.62
CA LEU A 24 28.69 55.68 64.77
C LEU A 24 29.46 55.17 63.55
N ARG A 25 29.45 53.86 63.36
CA ARG A 25 30.06 53.16 62.23
C ARG A 25 28.94 52.96 61.19
N PRO A 26 29.10 53.35 59.92
CA PRO A 26 28.10 53.09 58.89
C PRO A 26 27.88 51.58 58.75
N ALA A 27 26.62 51.15 58.77
CA ALA A 27 26.26 49.76 58.50
C ALA A 27 26.63 49.40 57.05
N PRO A 28 27.14 48.19 56.77
CA PRO A 28 27.41 47.78 55.40
C PRO A 28 26.09 47.73 54.62
N GLU A 29 26.01 48.46 53.51
CA GLU A 29 24.89 48.34 52.60
C GLU A 29 24.78 46.89 52.11
N PRO A 30 23.57 46.31 52.03
CA PRO A 30 23.39 45.01 51.43
C PRO A 30 23.75 45.12 49.96
N ARG A 31 24.87 44.51 49.56
CA ARG A 31 25.20 44.25 48.17
C ARG A 31 24.11 43.34 47.62
N THR A 32 23.11 43.96 47.02
CA THR A 32 22.02 43.24 46.38
C THR A 32 22.58 42.69 45.08
N GLY A 33 23.24 41.53 45.19
CA GLY A 33 23.65 40.74 44.03
C GLY A 33 22.42 40.52 43.16
N LEU A 34 22.52 40.87 41.89
CA LEU A 34 21.44 40.89 40.92
C LEU A 34 20.92 39.46 40.63
N SER A 35 20.27 38.80 41.58
CA SER A 35 19.40 37.68 41.26
C SER A 35 18.19 38.29 40.57
N ARG A 36 18.16 38.25 39.23
CA ARG A 36 17.06 38.72 38.41
C ARG A 36 16.15 37.54 38.06
N PRO A 37 15.25 37.09 38.96
CA PRO A 37 14.39 35.93 38.72
C PRO A 37 13.52 36.11 37.47
N ARG A 38 13.15 37.36 37.13
CA ARG A 38 12.41 37.68 35.90
C ARG A 38 13.17 37.30 34.62
N LEU A 39 14.50 37.41 34.60
CA LEU A 39 15.31 37.00 33.46
C LEU A 39 15.32 35.48 33.31
N ALA A 40 15.40 34.74 34.42
CA ALA A 40 15.32 33.29 34.43
C ALA A 40 13.96 32.80 33.89
N TYR A 41 12.85 33.39 34.34
CA TYR A 41 11.52 33.07 33.79
C TYR A 41 11.40 33.37 32.29
N ALA A 42 11.96 34.49 31.82
CA ALA A 42 11.95 34.82 30.39
C ALA A 42 12.73 33.80 29.55
N ILE A 43 13.91 33.36 30.01
CA ILE A 43 14.72 32.34 29.33
C ILE A 43 13.96 31.00 29.29
N ILE A 44 13.33 30.59 30.40
CA ILE A 44 12.53 29.37 30.46
C ILE A 44 11.35 29.45 29.50
N ALA A 45 10.62 30.58 29.46
CA ALA A 45 9.49 30.76 28.57
C ALA A 45 9.90 30.70 27.10
N VAL A 46 10.97 31.40 26.70
CA VAL A 46 11.50 31.36 25.33
C VAL A 46 11.99 29.95 24.98
N GLY A 47 12.66 29.28 25.90
CA GLY A 47 13.09 27.88 25.74
C GLY A 47 11.89 26.94 25.52
N ALA A 48 10.82 27.09 26.30
CA ALA A 48 9.61 26.30 26.15
C ALA A 48 8.95 26.54 24.78
N VAL A 49 8.84 27.79 24.32
CA VAL A 49 8.32 28.10 22.98
C VAL A 49 9.21 27.49 21.89
N ALA A 50 10.53 27.59 22.00
CA ALA A 50 11.45 26.99 21.04
C ALA A 50 11.29 25.47 20.95
N ILE A 51 11.14 24.78 22.11
CA ILE A 51 10.88 23.33 22.15
C ILE A 51 9.57 22.99 21.44
N ILE A 52 8.49 23.75 21.67
CA ILE A 52 7.20 23.52 21.03
C ILE A 52 7.31 23.66 19.50
N VAL A 53 8.00 24.70 19.02
CA VAL A 53 8.20 24.93 17.58
C VAL A 53 9.00 23.79 16.94
N VAL A 54 10.08 23.33 17.59
CA VAL A 54 10.87 22.19 17.11
C VAL A 54 10.03 20.91 17.10
N ALA A 55 9.25 20.65 18.15
CA ALA A 55 8.37 19.49 18.23
C ALA A 55 7.30 19.50 17.14
N GLN A 56 6.68 20.66 16.85
CA GLN A 56 5.73 20.82 15.76
C GLN A 56 6.37 20.54 14.39
N LEU A 57 7.58 21.05 14.15
CA LEU A 57 8.28 20.82 12.90
C LEU A 57 8.61 19.34 12.70
N LEU A 58 9.13 18.67 13.72
CA LEU A 58 9.43 17.23 13.67
C LEU A 58 8.18 16.40 13.44
N LEU A 59 7.06 16.74 14.11
CA LEU A 59 5.78 16.08 13.89
C LEU A 59 5.31 16.26 12.44
N SER A 60 5.43 17.47 11.89
CA SER A 60 5.08 17.73 10.48
C SER A 60 5.92 16.91 9.51
N ILE A 61 7.23 16.76 9.77
CA ILE A 61 8.12 15.93 8.93
C ILE A 61 7.72 14.45 9.03
N ALA A 62 7.43 13.96 10.23
CA ALA A 62 7.00 12.58 10.44
C ALA A 62 5.66 12.28 9.75
N VAL A 63 4.70 13.21 9.81
CA VAL A 63 3.42 13.11 9.09
C VAL A 63 3.65 13.12 7.57
N ALA A 64 4.54 13.97 7.06
CA ALA A 64 4.87 14.02 5.64
C ALA A 64 5.49 12.69 5.14
N GLN A 65 6.40 12.08 5.92
CA GLN A 65 6.96 10.76 5.60
C GLN A 65 5.89 9.67 5.61
N GLY A 66 5.03 9.65 6.63
CA GLY A 66 3.92 8.71 6.71
C GLY A 66 2.93 8.83 5.55
N ALA A 67 2.73 10.03 5.00
CA ALA A 67 1.86 10.24 3.84
C ALA A 67 2.40 9.57 2.57
N TYR A 68 3.72 9.58 2.34
CA TYR A 68 4.33 8.91 1.18
C TYR A 68 4.26 7.39 1.28
N ASP A 69 4.43 6.82 2.47
CA ASP A 69 4.30 5.38 2.66
C ASP A 69 2.86 4.93 2.43
N ILE A 70 1.88 5.68 2.93
CA ILE A 70 0.46 5.40 2.68
C ILE A 70 0.14 5.49 1.19
N ASP A 71 0.62 6.51 0.49
CA ASP A 71 0.42 6.68 -0.96
C ASP A 71 1.01 5.50 -1.75
N ARG A 72 2.23 5.06 -1.41
CA ARG A 72 2.83 3.86 -2.03
C ARG A 72 2.01 2.60 -1.79
N LEU A 73 1.52 2.39 -0.57
CA LEU A 73 0.67 1.24 -0.26
C LEU A 73 -0.68 1.31 -0.99
N GLN A 74 -1.26 2.51 -1.15
CA GLN A 74 -2.50 2.70 -1.91
C GLN A 74 -2.29 2.43 -3.40
N LEU A 75 -1.17 2.90 -3.98
CA LEU A 75 -0.81 2.61 -5.37
C LEU A 75 -0.63 1.11 -5.60
N GLN A 76 0.07 0.41 -4.70
CA GLN A 76 0.20 -1.05 -4.78
C GLN A 76 -1.14 -1.76 -4.73
N ARG A 77 -2.03 -1.37 -3.80
CA ARG A 77 -3.38 -1.95 -3.73
C ARG A 77 -4.19 -1.70 -4.99
N ALA A 78 -4.11 -0.50 -5.56
CA ALA A 78 -4.80 -0.18 -6.81
C ALA A 78 -4.28 -1.02 -7.97
N GLU A 79 -2.98 -1.28 -8.03
CA GLU A 79 -2.39 -2.13 -9.06
C GLU A 79 -2.82 -3.59 -8.91
N LEU A 80 -2.73 -4.16 -7.71
CA LEU A 80 -3.19 -5.53 -7.45
C LEU A 80 -4.69 -5.69 -7.75
N ALA A 81 -5.52 -4.71 -7.40
CA ALA A 81 -6.95 -4.76 -7.71
C ALA A 81 -7.22 -4.78 -9.22
N ARG A 82 -6.41 -4.07 -10.02
CA ARG A 82 -6.51 -4.13 -11.49
C ARG A 82 -6.09 -5.48 -12.03
N GLU A 83 -5.04 -6.07 -11.48
CA GLU A 83 -4.61 -7.42 -11.85
C GLU A 83 -5.69 -8.46 -11.54
N GLU A 84 -6.30 -8.38 -10.35
CA GLU A 84 -7.41 -9.26 -9.97
C GLU A 84 -8.60 -9.11 -10.93
N GLN A 85 -8.98 -7.88 -11.27
CA GLN A 85 -10.07 -7.63 -12.23
C GLN A 85 -9.77 -8.23 -13.61
N LYS A 86 -8.54 -8.06 -14.09
CA LYS A 86 -8.11 -8.62 -15.37
C LYS A 86 -8.17 -10.15 -15.36
N LEU A 87 -7.71 -10.77 -14.27
CA LEU A 87 -7.70 -12.22 -14.14
C LEU A 87 -9.11 -12.79 -13.98
N ALA A 88 -9.99 -12.08 -13.28
CA ALA A 88 -11.40 -12.42 -13.17
C ALA A 88 -12.10 -12.36 -14.54
N GLU A 89 -11.83 -11.33 -15.35
CA GLU A 89 -12.37 -11.23 -16.70
C GLU A 89 -11.88 -12.36 -17.61
N GLU A 90 -10.61 -12.79 -17.45
CA GLU A 90 -10.05 -13.92 -18.18
C GLU A 90 -10.66 -15.26 -17.75
N LEU A 91 -10.95 -15.43 -16.46
CA LEU A 91 -11.69 -16.58 -15.93
C LEU A 91 -13.13 -16.59 -16.43
N ASP A 92 -13.85 -15.48 -16.35
CA ASP A 92 -15.24 -15.36 -16.84
C ASP A 92 -15.33 -15.68 -18.35
N ARG A 93 -14.33 -15.25 -19.12
CA ARG A 93 -14.18 -15.58 -20.55
C ARG A 93 -14.02 -17.09 -20.76
N LEU A 94 -13.18 -17.75 -19.96
CA LEU A 94 -12.88 -19.19 -20.07
C LEU A 94 -14.02 -20.08 -19.55
N GLU A 95 -14.71 -19.67 -18.49
CA GLU A 95 -15.86 -20.38 -17.92
C GLU A 95 -17.16 -20.12 -18.70
N SER A 96 -17.13 -19.20 -19.67
CA SER A 96 -18.31 -18.85 -20.44
C SER A 96 -18.90 -20.08 -21.17
N PRO A 97 -20.25 -20.25 -21.18
CA PRO A 97 -20.88 -21.42 -21.80
C PRO A 97 -20.51 -21.60 -23.28
N GLN A 98 -20.31 -20.49 -23.99
CA GLN A 98 -19.94 -20.50 -25.41
C GLN A 98 -18.50 -21.01 -25.61
N TYR A 99 -17.56 -20.62 -24.74
CA TYR A 99 -16.18 -21.12 -24.78
C TYR A 99 -16.11 -22.61 -24.40
N LEU A 100 -16.87 -23.03 -23.38
CA LEU A 100 -16.96 -24.44 -22.99
C LEU A 100 -17.58 -25.30 -24.09
N ALA A 101 -18.64 -24.83 -24.75
CA ALA A 101 -19.25 -25.52 -25.89
C ALA A 101 -18.25 -25.68 -27.05
N MET A 102 -17.51 -24.62 -27.41
CA MET A 102 -16.48 -24.69 -28.45
C MET A 102 -15.39 -25.73 -28.11
N ASN A 103 -14.93 -25.79 -26.86
CA ASN A 103 -13.96 -26.79 -26.42
C ASN A 103 -14.53 -28.22 -26.42
N ALA A 104 -15.79 -28.37 -26.01
CA ALA A 104 -16.50 -29.63 -26.03
C ALA A 104 -16.61 -30.17 -27.47
N GLU A 105 -17.02 -29.32 -28.41
CA GLU A 105 -17.07 -29.65 -29.84
C GLU A 105 -15.67 -29.98 -30.39
N ALA A 106 -14.64 -29.25 -29.97
CA ALA A 106 -13.26 -29.54 -30.35
C ALA A 106 -12.73 -30.87 -29.79
N LEU A 107 -13.36 -31.41 -28.74
CA LEU A 107 -13.12 -32.77 -28.21
C LEU A 107 -14.01 -33.83 -28.89
N GLY A 108 -14.85 -33.45 -29.85
CA GLY A 108 -15.80 -34.33 -30.53
C GLY A 108 -17.10 -34.57 -29.76
N MET A 109 -17.36 -33.82 -28.69
CA MET A 109 -18.67 -33.85 -28.03
C MET A 109 -19.71 -33.12 -28.89
N VAL A 110 -20.95 -33.62 -28.85
CA VAL A 110 -22.05 -33.10 -29.65
C VAL A 110 -23.20 -32.74 -28.70
N PRO A 111 -23.86 -31.58 -28.87
CA PRO A 111 -25.01 -31.21 -28.07
C PRO A 111 -26.16 -32.22 -28.25
N ASN A 112 -26.88 -32.50 -27.16
CA ASN A 112 -28.10 -33.30 -27.22
C ASN A 112 -29.31 -32.38 -27.43
N THR A 113 -29.93 -32.43 -28.61
CA THR A 113 -31.15 -31.67 -28.93
C THR A 113 -32.42 -32.27 -28.32
N ASP A 114 -32.40 -33.58 -28.05
CA ASP A 114 -33.57 -34.35 -27.64
C ASP A 114 -33.27 -35.13 -26.34
N PRO A 115 -33.24 -34.44 -25.18
CA PRO A 115 -33.01 -35.10 -23.90
C PRO A 115 -34.18 -36.01 -23.52
N VAL A 116 -33.85 -37.25 -23.12
CA VAL A 116 -34.81 -38.24 -22.62
C VAL A 116 -34.70 -38.31 -21.11
N TYR A 117 -35.85 -38.33 -20.41
CA TYR A 117 -35.89 -38.27 -18.95
C TYR A 117 -36.28 -39.61 -18.33
N LEU A 118 -35.66 -39.96 -17.21
CA LEU A 118 -36.05 -41.11 -16.40
C LEU A 118 -36.97 -40.67 -15.27
N ARG A 119 -38.18 -41.21 -15.22
CA ARG A 119 -39.10 -41.00 -14.10
C ARG A 119 -38.72 -41.94 -12.96
N LEU A 120 -38.23 -41.38 -11.84
CA LEU A 120 -37.71 -42.17 -10.71
C LEU A 120 -38.77 -43.00 -9.98
N SER A 121 -40.04 -42.60 -10.05
CA SER A 121 -41.12 -43.28 -9.31
C SER A 121 -41.50 -44.65 -9.87
N ASP A 122 -41.32 -44.85 -11.18
CA ASP A 122 -41.76 -46.06 -11.88
C ASP A 122 -40.73 -46.59 -12.89
N GLY A 123 -39.58 -45.92 -13.01
CA GLY A 123 -38.51 -46.31 -13.94
C GLY A 123 -38.86 -46.10 -15.41
N ALA A 124 -39.95 -45.39 -15.71
CA ALA A 124 -40.35 -45.13 -17.09
C ALA A 124 -39.42 -44.12 -17.75
N VAL A 125 -38.98 -44.43 -18.97
CA VAL A 125 -38.19 -43.54 -19.83
C VAL A 125 -39.17 -42.71 -20.67
N LEU A 126 -39.09 -41.39 -20.55
CA LEU A 126 -39.97 -40.44 -21.23
C LEU A 126 -39.20 -39.77 -22.38
N GLY A 127 -39.58 -40.10 -23.62
CA GLY A 127 -38.95 -39.63 -24.86
C GLY A 127 -38.46 -40.79 -25.73
N GLU A 128 -37.97 -40.47 -26.94
CA GLU A 128 -37.39 -41.45 -27.87
C GLU A 128 -35.85 -41.33 -27.86
N PRO A 129 -35.12 -42.34 -27.35
CA PRO A 129 -33.66 -42.31 -27.33
C PRO A 129 -33.10 -42.32 -28.74
N THR A 130 -32.55 -41.19 -29.17
CA THR A 130 -31.89 -41.05 -30.48
C THR A 130 -30.43 -40.69 -30.26
N ALA A 131 -29.54 -41.26 -31.07
CA ALA A 131 -28.12 -40.93 -31.04
C ALA A 131 -27.89 -39.49 -31.51
N ALA A 132 -27.08 -38.72 -30.79
CA ALA A 132 -26.70 -37.36 -31.20
C ALA A 132 -25.94 -37.41 -32.53
N SER A 133 -26.38 -36.61 -33.51
CA SER A 133 -25.75 -36.56 -34.83
C SER A 133 -24.65 -35.49 -34.87
N ALA A 134 -23.45 -35.84 -35.33
CA ALA A 134 -22.28 -34.95 -35.41
C ALA A 134 -22.45 -33.72 -36.35
N GLY A 135 -23.55 -33.62 -37.08
CA GLY A 135 -23.88 -32.48 -37.95
C GLY A 135 -24.93 -31.53 -37.37
N ALA A 136 -25.55 -31.87 -36.24
CA ALA A 136 -26.38 -30.94 -35.49
C ALA A 136 -25.43 -30.02 -34.71
N ALA A 137 -24.90 -29.00 -35.40
CA ALA A 137 -24.19 -27.92 -34.72
C ALA A 137 -25.06 -27.47 -33.55
N ALA A 138 -24.47 -27.31 -32.36
CA ALA A 138 -25.15 -26.61 -31.27
C ALA A 138 -25.66 -25.33 -31.90
N SER A 139 -26.97 -25.09 -31.85
CA SER A 139 -27.57 -23.95 -32.52
C SER A 139 -26.73 -22.74 -32.17
N ALA A 140 -25.97 -22.25 -33.17
CA ALA A 140 -24.86 -21.35 -32.89
C ALA A 140 -25.43 -20.18 -32.07
N PRO A 141 -24.77 -19.78 -30.97
CA PRO A 141 -25.36 -18.86 -30.02
C PRO A 141 -25.85 -17.61 -30.75
N LEU A 142 -27.15 -17.32 -30.62
CA LEU A 142 -27.78 -16.19 -31.32
C LEU A 142 -27.18 -14.84 -30.87
N VAL A 143 -26.50 -14.83 -29.72
CA VAL A 143 -25.77 -13.67 -29.20
C VAL A 143 -24.28 -13.99 -29.23
N PRO A 144 -23.49 -13.30 -30.07
CA PRO A 144 -22.05 -13.50 -30.12
C PRO A 144 -21.40 -13.00 -28.83
N ASN A 145 -20.44 -13.75 -28.32
CA ASN A 145 -19.57 -13.29 -27.25
C ASN A 145 -18.25 -12.77 -27.83
N ALA A 146 -18.10 -11.45 -27.95
CA ALA A 146 -16.86 -10.84 -28.45
C ALA A 146 -15.64 -11.14 -27.55
N LEU A 147 -15.87 -11.54 -26.29
CA LEU A 147 -14.80 -11.95 -25.42
C LEU A 147 -14.20 -13.29 -25.87
N ILE A 148 -14.82 -14.17 -26.63
CA ILE A 148 -14.14 -15.43 -27.03
C ILE A 148 -13.36 -15.30 -28.35
N ASP A 149 -13.43 -14.15 -29.02
CA ASP A 149 -12.76 -13.93 -30.31
C ASP A 149 -11.23 -14.05 -30.18
N GLY A 150 -10.63 -14.91 -31.01
CA GLY A 150 -9.19 -15.12 -31.09
C GLY A 150 -8.60 -16.04 -30.01
N VAL A 151 -9.42 -16.59 -29.11
CA VAL A 151 -8.96 -17.58 -28.12
C VAL A 151 -9.10 -18.99 -28.73
N PRO A 152 -8.00 -19.71 -29.00
CA PRO A 152 -8.11 -21.06 -29.55
C PRO A 152 -8.72 -22.01 -28.51
N PRO A 153 -9.40 -23.08 -28.97
CA PRO A 153 -9.82 -24.16 -28.08
C PRO A 153 -8.60 -24.81 -27.43
N VAL A 154 -8.78 -25.34 -26.22
CA VAL A 154 -7.70 -25.96 -25.41
C VAL A 154 -7.06 -27.17 -26.09
N THR A 155 -7.75 -27.76 -27.08
CA THR A 155 -7.27 -28.86 -27.93
C THR A 155 -6.50 -28.41 -29.17
N ALA A 156 -6.47 -27.10 -29.48
CA ALA A 156 -5.63 -26.60 -30.54
C ALA A 156 -4.15 -26.82 -30.17
N PRO A 157 -3.32 -27.31 -31.10
CA PRO A 157 -1.91 -27.50 -30.83
C PRO A 157 -1.28 -26.17 -30.42
N GLN A 158 -0.90 -26.06 -29.15
CA GLN A 158 -0.16 -24.90 -28.65
C GLN A 158 1.19 -24.85 -29.36
N ALA A 159 1.36 -23.87 -30.25
CA ALA A 159 2.65 -23.58 -30.83
C ALA A 159 3.59 -23.05 -29.73
N GLY A 160 4.26 -23.94 -28.99
CA GLY A 160 5.35 -23.56 -28.09
C GLY A 160 5.50 -24.31 -26.77
N GLN A 161 4.69 -25.32 -26.42
CA GLN A 161 4.88 -26.09 -25.18
C GLN A 161 4.93 -27.58 -25.49
N THR A 162 6.13 -28.09 -25.79
CA THR A 162 6.40 -29.52 -25.73
C THR A 162 6.53 -29.93 -24.25
N PRO A 163 5.67 -30.81 -23.71
CA PRO A 163 5.93 -31.46 -22.43
C PRO A 163 7.12 -32.39 -22.65
N SER A 164 8.26 -32.07 -22.05
CA SER A 164 9.38 -33.00 -21.98
C SER A 164 9.07 -34.02 -20.89
N GLY A 165 8.60 -35.21 -21.29
CA GLY A 165 8.35 -36.31 -20.35
C GLY A 165 7.73 -37.55 -20.97
N GLY A 166 8.57 -38.57 -21.24
CA GLY A 166 8.17 -39.98 -21.22
C GLY A 166 7.98 -40.65 -22.58
N ALA A 167 8.89 -41.57 -22.89
CA ALA A 167 8.99 -42.35 -24.12
C ALA A 167 7.99 -43.52 -24.24
N GLY A 168 7.78 -43.98 -25.48
CA GLY A 168 7.62 -45.40 -25.81
C GLY A 168 6.33 -45.80 -26.54
N GLY A 169 6.41 -45.98 -27.86
CA GLY A 169 5.35 -46.60 -28.66
C GLY A 169 5.55 -46.52 -30.17
N GLU A 170 6.51 -47.30 -30.70
CA GLU A 170 6.56 -47.80 -32.10
C GLU A 170 5.21 -48.42 -32.51
N ALA A 171 4.71 -48.44 -33.76
CA ALA A 171 5.19 -48.25 -35.14
C ALA A 171 3.91 -48.17 -36.06
N PRO A 172 3.92 -48.33 -37.42
CA PRO A 172 4.98 -48.31 -38.42
C PRO A 172 4.69 -47.38 -39.63
N ALA A 173 5.66 -47.37 -40.54
CA ALA A 173 5.76 -46.61 -41.78
C ALA A 173 4.60 -46.76 -42.80
N GLY A 174 4.39 -45.69 -43.58
CA GLY A 174 3.64 -45.74 -44.83
C GLY A 174 3.88 -44.51 -45.71
N GLY A 175 4.54 -44.72 -46.85
CA GLY A 175 4.26 -43.98 -48.08
C GLY A 175 5.08 -42.71 -48.34
N ALA A 176 6.01 -42.84 -49.28
CA ALA A 176 6.75 -41.76 -49.91
C ALA A 176 5.87 -40.62 -50.49
N GLY A 177 6.33 -39.39 -50.32
CA GLY A 177 5.81 -38.20 -50.99
C GLY A 177 6.90 -37.13 -51.05
N THR A 178 7.55 -37.05 -52.19
CA THR A 178 8.66 -36.17 -52.58
C THR A 178 8.53 -34.72 -52.09
N GLN A 179 9.57 -34.23 -51.42
CA GLN A 179 9.83 -32.80 -51.26
C GLN A 179 10.00 -32.16 -52.64
N VAL A 180 9.11 -31.22 -52.98
CA VAL A 180 9.43 -30.18 -53.95
C VAL A 180 9.53 -28.87 -53.17
N VAL A 181 10.77 -28.46 -52.92
CA VAL A 181 11.11 -27.10 -52.51
C VAL A 181 10.84 -26.19 -53.71
N ALA A 182 9.85 -25.31 -53.59
CA ALA A 182 9.65 -24.19 -54.51
C ALA A 182 9.86 -22.88 -53.73
N PRO A 183 10.83 -22.02 -54.12
CA PRO A 183 11.01 -20.70 -53.50
C PRO A 183 9.83 -19.77 -53.85
N PRO A 184 9.41 -18.87 -52.94
CA PRO A 184 8.30 -17.95 -53.23
C PRO A 184 8.74 -16.87 -54.24
N PRO A 185 7.88 -16.49 -55.21
CA PRO A 185 8.14 -15.33 -56.05
C PRO A 185 7.99 -14.05 -55.22
N VAL A 186 9.07 -13.27 -55.13
CA VAL A 186 9.05 -11.88 -54.68
C VAL A 186 8.59 -11.00 -55.84
N SER A 187 7.39 -10.44 -55.77
CA SER A 187 6.97 -9.33 -56.65
C SER A 187 5.84 -8.52 -56.01
N GLU A 188 6.17 -7.27 -55.66
CA GLU A 188 5.38 -6.04 -55.81
C GLU A 188 4.01 -5.95 -55.09
N GLY A 189 3.64 -4.90 -54.35
CA GLY A 189 4.24 -3.59 -54.10
C GLY A 189 3.40 -2.87 -53.03
N LEU A 190 4.02 -1.94 -52.28
CA LEU A 190 3.34 -1.12 -51.29
C LEU A 190 2.34 -0.16 -51.97
N PRO A 191 1.07 -0.06 -51.54
CA PRO A 191 0.29 1.14 -51.83
C PRO A 191 0.75 2.27 -50.91
N THR A 192 1.26 3.36 -51.48
CA THR A 192 1.45 4.63 -50.77
C THR A 192 0.09 5.27 -50.47
N PRO A 193 -0.13 5.83 -49.27
CA PRO A 193 -1.38 6.55 -48.99
C PRO A 193 -1.40 7.90 -49.71
N ALA A 194 -2.46 8.15 -50.48
CA ALA A 194 -2.78 9.45 -51.04
C ALA A 194 -3.31 10.38 -49.95
N THR A 195 -2.67 11.55 -49.80
CA THR A 195 -3.16 12.66 -48.98
C THR A 195 -4.09 13.56 -49.79
N HIS A 196 -5.26 13.91 -49.23
CA HIS A 196 -5.95 15.17 -49.50
C HIS A 196 -5.57 16.18 -48.43
#